data_AF-A0A2J4PUM8-F1
#
_entry.id   AF-A0A2J4PUM8-F1
#
_cell.length_a   1.000
_cell.length_b   1.000
_cell.length_c   1.000
_cell.angle_alpha   90.00
_cell.angle_beta   90.00
_cell.angle_gamma   90.00
#
_symmetry.space_group_name_H-M   'P 1'
#
loop_
_entity.id
_entity.type
_entity.pdbx_description
1 polymer ?
#
loop_
_entity_poly.entity_id
_entity_poly.type
_entity_poly.pdbx_seq_one_letter_code
_entity_poly.pdbx_strand_id
1 'polypeptide(L)'
;VWHRVQTKFSAFMTSFKDGAIGGILSSITTTLFNIFFTTKKMMVRLIREMWNNLVQAFKVMIFNPEGLAPGQLAKTVSKLVTAGVAVAAGVVINEALAKILVFPFGPELAAFCGALATGILTLVMNYFLEHSALMKKVWAFLDTFKDKYQKALEYYQQVNAELDSYLLELSTLEFAIESSELSSFTQHLNAVNGEIERGLLLRDEVERRNIALPFEAGNTRSVRNWLSKL
;
A
#
# COMPACT_ATOMS: atom_id res chain seq x y z
N VAL A 1 -56.39 62.33 4.54
CA VAL A 1 -55.30 62.24 3.54
C VAL A 1 -54.00 61.71 4.16
N TRP A 2 -53.52 62.32 5.25
CA TRP A 2 -52.28 61.94 5.95
C TRP A 2 -52.16 60.44 6.31
N HIS A 3 -53.22 59.84 6.86
CA HIS A 3 -53.23 58.42 7.24
C HIS A 3 -52.99 57.47 6.05
N ARG A 4 -53.53 57.78 4.85
CA ARG A 4 -53.33 56.95 3.64
C ARG A 4 -51.88 57.01 3.15
N VAL A 5 -51.24 58.17 3.26
CA VAL A 5 -49.83 58.36 2.87
C VAL A 5 -48.93 57.57 3.81
N GLN A 6 -49.17 57.62 5.12
CA GLN A 6 -48.38 56.88 6.10
C GLN A 6 -48.51 55.36 5.93
N THR A 7 -49.72 54.84 5.65
CA THR A 7 -49.92 53.40 5.39
C THR A 7 -49.21 52.96 4.10
N LYS A 8 -49.28 53.76 3.04
CA LYS A 8 -48.59 53.46 1.76
C LYS A 8 -47.08 53.54 1.88
N PHE A 9 -46.56 54.51 2.63
CA PHE A 9 -45.13 54.63 2.90
C PHE A 9 -44.61 53.48 3.77
N SER A 10 -45.36 53.08 4.80
CA SER A 10 -45.03 51.91 5.62
C SER A 10 -45.02 50.62 4.79
N ALA A 11 -46.03 50.41 3.96
CA ALA A 11 -46.08 49.26 3.05
C ALA A 11 -44.91 49.26 2.04
N PHE A 12 -44.58 50.42 1.47
CA PHE A 12 -43.42 50.58 0.59
C PHE A 12 -42.10 50.26 1.32
N MET A 13 -41.94 50.72 2.56
CA MET A 13 -40.73 50.47 3.35
C MET A 13 -40.58 48.99 3.69
N THR A 14 -41.67 48.29 3.99
CA THR A 14 -41.68 46.84 4.22
C THR A 14 -41.31 46.08 2.94
N SER A 15 -41.95 46.39 1.80
CA SER A 15 -41.62 45.76 0.52
C SER A 15 -40.20 46.07 0.04
N PHE A 16 -39.69 47.27 0.31
CA PHE A 16 -38.29 47.63 0.02
C PHE A 16 -37.32 46.84 0.89
N LYS A 17 -37.60 46.69 2.19
CA LYS A 17 -36.78 45.88 3.11
C LYS A 17 -36.76 44.41 2.66
N ASP A 18 -37.91 43.84 2.33
CA ASP A 18 -38.01 42.45 1.88
C ASP A 18 -37.31 42.24 0.52
N GLY A 19 -37.46 43.18 -0.41
CA GLY A 19 -36.78 43.16 -1.71
C GLY A 19 -35.26 43.37 -1.61
N ALA A 20 -34.80 44.26 -0.72
CA ALA A 20 -33.38 44.51 -0.48
C ALA A 20 -32.71 43.31 0.20
N ILE A 21 -33.34 42.73 1.23
CA ILE A 21 -32.83 41.52 1.90
C ILE A 21 -32.84 40.34 0.91
N GLY A 22 -33.91 40.16 0.13
CA GLY A 22 -33.99 39.13 -0.90
C GLY A 22 -32.93 39.28 -1.99
N GLY A 23 -32.65 40.52 -2.42
CA GLY A 23 -31.59 40.82 -3.39
C GLY A 23 -30.19 40.56 -2.85
N ILE A 24 -29.91 40.94 -1.60
CA ILE A 24 -28.63 40.66 -0.93
C ILE A 24 -28.44 39.16 -0.76
N LEU A 25 -29.45 38.43 -0.27
CA LEU A 25 -29.38 36.97 -0.14
C LEU A 25 -29.15 36.29 -1.49
N SER A 26 -29.89 36.71 -2.52
CA SER A 26 -29.76 36.17 -3.87
C SER A 26 -28.36 36.41 -4.45
N SER A 27 -27.79 37.60 -4.26
CA SER A 27 -26.44 37.93 -4.70
C SER A 27 -25.37 37.11 -3.95
N ILE A 28 -25.51 36.96 -2.63
CA ILE A 28 -24.61 36.12 -1.81
C ILE A 28 -24.69 34.66 -2.26
N THR A 29 -25.89 34.11 -2.41
CA THR A 29 -26.11 32.73 -2.85
C THR A 29 -25.52 32.51 -4.25
N THR A 30 -25.78 33.41 -5.19
CA THR A 30 -25.24 33.33 -6.55
C THR A 30 -23.71 33.40 -6.56
N THR A 31 -23.13 34.29 -5.75
CA THR A 31 -21.68 34.42 -5.61
C THR A 31 -21.06 33.16 -5.01
N LEU A 32 -21.66 32.62 -3.95
CA LEU A 32 -21.22 31.37 -3.33
C LEU A 32 -21.26 30.20 -4.33
N PHE A 33 -22.38 30.02 -5.03
CA PHE A 33 -22.50 28.97 -6.05
C PHE A 33 -21.48 29.15 -7.18
N ASN A 34 -21.28 30.37 -7.66
CA ASN A 34 -20.29 30.64 -8.70
C ASN A 34 -18.87 30.31 -8.25
N ILE A 35 -18.50 30.64 -7.01
CA ILE A 35 -17.19 30.26 -6.44
C ILE A 35 -17.08 28.73 -6.36
N PHE A 36 -18.09 28.04 -5.85
CA PHE A 36 -18.07 26.57 -5.73
C PHE A 36 -17.96 25.87 -7.09
N PHE A 37 -18.80 26.23 -8.06
CA PHE A 37 -18.77 25.60 -9.39
C PHE A 37 -17.49 25.92 -10.16
N THR A 38 -17.02 27.17 -10.09
CA THR A 38 -15.77 27.59 -10.75
C THR A 38 -14.57 26.89 -10.13
N THR A 39 -14.51 26.80 -8.80
CA THR A 39 -13.42 26.12 -8.07
C THR A 39 -13.42 24.62 -8.36
N LYS A 40 -14.59 23.96 -8.37
CA LYS A 40 -14.70 22.54 -8.71
C LYS A 40 -14.25 22.28 -10.16
N LYS A 41 -14.70 23.11 -11.10
CA LYS A 41 -14.33 22.97 -12.52
C LYS A 41 -12.82 23.13 -12.71
N MET A 42 -12.22 24.13 -12.07
CA MET A 42 -10.77 24.36 -12.09
C MET A 42 -10.02 23.19 -11.44
N MET A 43 -10.44 22.72 -10.26
CA MET A 43 -9.79 21.60 -9.56
C MET A 43 -9.83 20.30 -10.37
N VAL A 44 -10.99 19.93 -10.92
CA VAL A 44 -11.15 18.72 -11.75
C VAL A 44 -10.26 18.82 -12.99
N ARG A 45 -10.18 20.00 -13.61
CA ARG A 45 -9.28 20.23 -14.75
C ARG A 45 -7.83 20.04 -14.35
N LEU A 46 -7.35 20.66 -13.27
CA LEU A 46 -5.97 20.51 -12.81
C LEU A 46 -5.60 19.06 -12.52
N ILE A 47 -6.48 18.32 -11.83
CA ILE A 47 -6.29 16.88 -11.58
C ILE A 47 -6.19 16.11 -12.88
N ARG A 48 -7.06 16.39 -13.85
CA ARG A 48 -7.03 15.73 -15.17
C ARG A 48 -5.72 16.02 -15.90
N GLU A 49 -5.24 17.26 -15.88
CA GLU A 49 -4.03 17.65 -16.60
C GLU A 49 -2.76 17.05 -15.97
N MET A 50 -2.72 16.82 -14.66
CA MET A 50 -1.62 16.11 -13.99
C MET A 50 -1.83 14.60 -13.82
N TRP A 51 -2.97 14.04 -14.26
CA TRP A 51 -3.39 12.66 -13.97
C TRP A 51 -2.34 11.62 -14.39
N ASN A 52 -1.77 11.77 -15.59
CA ASN A 52 -0.76 10.85 -16.09
C ASN A 52 0.49 10.83 -15.20
N ASN A 53 0.95 12.00 -14.74
CA ASN A 53 2.09 12.11 -13.85
C ASN A 53 1.79 11.51 -12.47
N LEU A 54 0.59 11.71 -11.95
CA LEU A 54 0.16 11.11 -10.68
C LEU A 54 0.09 9.58 -10.75
N VAL A 55 -0.52 9.04 -11.81
CA VAL A 55 -0.62 7.58 -12.01
C VAL A 55 0.76 6.96 -12.19
N GLN A 56 1.66 7.60 -12.94
CA GLN A 56 3.03 7.12 -13.09
C GLN A 56 3.78 7.14 -11.76
N ALA A 57 3.68 8.24 -10.99
CA ALA A 57 4.29 8.35 -9.67
C ALA A 57 3.79 7.25 -8.73
N PHE A 58 2.48 6.99 -8.73
CA PHE A 58 1.86 5.94 -7.94
C PHE A 58 2.34 4.54 -8.34
N LYS A 59 2.39 4.24 -9.65
CA LYS A 59 2.90 2.97 -10.16
C LYS A 59 4.34 2.73 -9.74
N VAL A 60 5.20 3.73 -9.92
CA VAL A 60 6.63 3.63 -9.54
C VAL A 60 6.76 3.43 -8.03
N MET A 61 6.01 4.19 -7.23
CA MET A 61 6.01 4.07 -5.77
C MET A 61 5.63 2.67 -5.27
N ILE A 62 4.59 2.05 -5.84
CA ILE A 62 4.09 0.75 -5.37
C ILE A 62 4.87 -0.42 -5.94
N PHE A 63 5.06 -0.44 -7.26
CA PHE A 63 5.62 -1.61 -7.93
C PHE A 63 7.14 -1.62 -7.90
N ASN A 64 7.79 -0.45 -7.73
CA ASN A 64 9.24 -0.26 -7.76
C ASN A 64 9.94 -1.22 -8.77
N PRO A 65 9.56 -1.16 -10.06
CA PRO A 65 9.94 -2.18 -11.04
C PRO A 65 11.46 -2.30 -11.25
N GLU A 66 12.20 -1.23 -10.96
CA GLU A 66 13.65 -1.14 -11.10
C GLU A 66 14.41 -1.51 -9.81
N GLY A 67 13.70 -1.87 -8.72
CA GLY A 67 14.33 -2.21 -7.44
C GLY A 67 15.13 -1.05 -6.84
N LEU A 68 14.66 0.20 -7.04
CA LEU A 68 15.35 1.40 -6.59
C LEU A 68 15.44 1.44 -5.07
N ALA A 69 16.57 1.94 -4.57
CA ALA A 69 16.73 2.27 -3.15
C ALA A 69 15.68 3.32 -2.72
N PRO A 70 15.24 3.36 -1.45
CA PRO A 70 14.14 4.24 -1.03
C PRO A 70 14.39 5.73 -1.32
N GLY A 71 15.62 6.21 -1.24
CA GLY A 71 15.98 7.59 -1.60
C GLY A 71 15.93 7.84 -3.10
N GLN A 72 16.41 6.89 -3.92
CA GLN A 72 16.28 6.95 -5.38
C GLN A 72 14.82 6.85 -5.83
N LEU A 73 14.04 5.97 -5.20
CA LEU A 73 12.61 5.82 -5.45
C LEU A 73 11.85 7.12 -5.13
N ALA A 74 12.09 7.68 -3.95
CA ALA A 74 11.49 8.94 -3.54
C ALA A 74 11.90 10.09 -4.46
N LYS A 75 13.15 10.12 -4.94
CA LYS A 75 13.62 11.07 -5.94
C LYS A 75 12.85 10.94 -7.25
N THR A 76 12.72 9.73 -7.80
CA THR A 76 11.98 9.47 -9.05
C THR A 76 10.51 9.85 -8.94
N VAL A 77 9.86 9.46 -7.84
CA VAL A 77 8.47 9.86 -7.54
C VAL A 77 8.34 11.38 -7.42
N SER A 78 9.27 12.04 -6.72
CA SER A 78 9.24 13.50 -6.55
C SER A 78 9.37 14.23 -7.88
N LYS A 79 10.22 13.75 -8.80
CA LYS A 79 10.33 14.32 -10.16
C LYS A 79 9.02 14.23 -10.94
N LEU A 80 8.33 13.09 -10.85
CA LEU A 80 7.02 12.89 -11.50
C LEU A 80 5.96 13.82 -10.90
N VAL A 81 5.93 13.97 -9.57
CA VAL A 81 5.02 14.91 -8.90
C VAL A 81 5.31 16.34 -9.31
N THR A 82 6.59 16.74 -9.32
CA THR A 82 7.04 18.05 -9.78
C THR A 82 6.62 18.34 -11.22
N ALA A 83 6.72 17.37 -12.13
CA ALA A 83 6.23 17.51 -13.49
C ALA A 83 4.71 17.76 -13.52
N GLY A 84 3.94 17.06 -12.68
CA GLY A 84 2.51 17.30 -12.50
C GLY A 84 2.18 18.71 -11.99
N VAL A 85 2.92 19.19 -10.98
CA VAL A 85 2.77 20.55 -10.44
C VAL A 85 3.12 21.61 -11.50
N ALA A 86 4.16 21.39 -12.29
CA ALA A 86 4.57 22.32 -13.33
C ALA A 86 3.50 22.47 -14.42
N VAL A 87 2.89 21.36 -14.84
CA VAL A 87 1.76 21.37 -15.78
C VAL A 87 0.59 22.16 -15.20
N ALA A 88 0.20 21.89 -13.95
CA ALA A 88 -0.90 22.61 -13.31
C ALA A 88 -0.64 24.11 -13.19
N ALA A 89 0.59 24.52 -12.85
CA ALA A 89 0.95 25.93 -12.80
C ALA A 89 0.85 26.60 -14.19
N GLY A 90 1.30 25.91 -15.25
CA GLY A 90 1.17 26.40 -16.61
C GLY A 90 -0.28 26.61 -17.05
N VAL A 91 -1.19 25.74 -16.62
CA VAL A 91 -2.64 25.88 -16.86
C VAL A 91 -3.19 27.13 -16.19
N VAL A 92 -2.83 27.35 -14.92
CA VAL A 92 -3.27 28.53 -14.17
C VAL A 92 -2.74 29.81 -14.83
N ILE A 93 -1.47 29.81 -15.26
CA ILE A 93 -0.86 30.95 -15.95
C ILE A 93 -1.55 31.21 -17.30
N ASN A 94 -1.82 30.16 -18.08
CA ASN A 94 -2.54 30.26 -19.33
C ASN A 94 -3.95 30.85 -19.11
N GLU A 95 -4.71 30.34 -18.14
CA GLU A 95 -6.04 30.84 -17.84
C GLU A 95 -6.03 32.30 -17.34
N ALA A 96 -5.02 32.69 -16.57
CA ALA A 96 -4.86 34.07 -16.11
C ALA A 96 -4.54 35.00 -17.29
N LEU A 97 -3.60 34.62 -18.16
CA LEU A 97 -3.20 35.40 -19.32
C LEU A 97 -4.30 35.48 -20.38
N ALA A 98 -5.05 34.41 -20.61
CA ALA A 98 -6.16 34.40 -21.56
C ALA A 98 -7.28 35.40 -21.18
N LYS A 99 -7.42 35.74 -19.89
CA LYS A 99 -8.36 36.77 -19.43
C LYS A 99 -7.85 38.21 -19.64
N ILE A 100 -6.53 38.38 -19.73
CA ILE A 100 -5.87 39.69 -19.86
C ILE A 100 -5.62 40.02 -21.33
N LEU A 101 -5.22 39.02 -22.12
CA LEU A 101 -4.86 39.16 -23.53
C LEU A 101 -6.11 39.01 -24.42
N VAL A 102 -7.00 40.01 -24.42
CA VAL A 102 -8.30 39.97 -25.13
C VAL A 102 -8.22 40.53 -26.57
N PHE A 103 -7.05 40.46 -27.21
CA PHE A 103 -6.81 40.95 -28.58
C PHE A 103 -6.62 39.76 -29.56
N PRO A 104 -6.73 39.95 -30.89
CA PRO A 104 -6.44 38.87 -31.86
C PRO A 104 -5.00 38.35 -31.64
N PHE A 105 -4.82 37.03 -31.53
CA PHE A 105 -3.59 36.33 -31.08
C PHE A 105 -3.34 36.25 -29.56
N GLY A 106 -4.20 36.85 -28.73
CA GLY A 106 -4.09 36.79 -27.28
C GLY A 106 -4.16 35.38 -26.67
N PRO A 107 -5.10 34.52 -27.10
CA PRO A 107 -5.16 33.12 -26.65
C PRO A 107 -3.92 32.29 -27.00
N GLU A 108 -3.37 32.47 -28.19
CA GLU A 108 -2.16 31.79 -28.65
C GLU A 108 -0.94 32.22 -27.82
N LEU A 109 -0.83 33.53 -27.53
CA LEU A 109 0.24 34.06 -26.68
C LEU A 109 0.09 33.59 -25.22
N ALA A 110 -1.13 33.52 -24.70
CA ALA A 110 -1.40 32.96 -23.37
C ALA A 110 -0.98 31.49 -23.27
N ALA A 111 -1.31 30.68 -24.29
CA ALA A 111 -0.92 29.28 -24.37
C ALA A 111 0.61 29.12 -24.45
N PHE A 112 1.28 29.95 -25.26
CA PHE A 112 2.74 29.97 -25.35
C PHE A 112 3.40 30.29 -24.00
N CYS A 113 2.94 31.35 -23.33
CA CYS A 113 3.46 31.74 -22.00
C CYS A 113 3.19 30.65 -20.94
N GLY A 114 2.02 30.00 -20.99
CA GLY A 114 1.70 28.88 -20.11
C GLY A 114 2.63 27.69 -20.32
N ALA A 115 2.88 27.31 -21.58
CA ALA A 115 3.81 26.23 -21.93
C ALA A 115 5.25 26.56 -21.54
N LEU A 116 5.69 27.81 -21.78
CA LEU A 116 7.01 28.30 -21.38
C LEU A 116 7.18 28.24 -19.86
N ALA A 117 6.18 28.68 -19.10
CA ALA A 117 6.19 28.61 -17.65
C ALA A 117 6.26 27.16 -17.13
N THR A 118 5.51 26.23 -17.73
CA THR A 118 5.62 24.80 -17.43
C THR A 118 7.04 24.29 -17.64
N GLY A 119 7.67 24.63 -18.78
CA GLY A 119 9.03 24.20 -19.10
C GLY A 119 10.06 24.75 -18.11
N ILE A 120 10.03 26.06 -17.84
CA ILE A 120 10.93 26.72 -16.87
C ILE A 120 10.74 26.13 -15.48
N LEU A 121 9.50 25.99 -15.01
CA LEU A 121 9.19 25.48 -13.68
C LEU A 121 9.63 24.02 -13.53
N THR A 122 9.43 23.21 -14.56
CA THR A 122 9.92 21.82 -14.62
C THR A 122 11.44 21.78 -14.49
N LEU A 123 12.15 22.63 -15.23
CA LEU A 123 13.61 22.69 -15.20
C LEU A 123 14.12 23.13 -13.82
N VAL A 124 13.60 24.24 -13.29
CA VAL A 124 14.01 24.82 -12.00
C VAL A 124 13.78 23.84 -10.87
N MET A 125 12.60 23.22 -10.83
CA MET A 125 12.26 22.27 -9.77
C MET A 125 13.07 20.98 -9.89
N ASN A 126 13.28 20.44 -11.10
CA ASN A 126 14.15 19.27 -11.27
C ASN A 126 15.59 19.57 -10.88
N TYR A 127 16.11 20.73 -11.28
CA TYR A 127 17.45 21.17 -10.89
C TYR A 127 17.57 21.26 -9.36
N PHE A 128 16.56 21.82 -8.69
CA PHE A 128 16.49 21.87 -7.23
C PHE A 128 16.47 20.46 -6.61
N LEU A 129 15.64 19.53 -7.11
CA LEU A 129 15.56 18.16 -6.59
C LEU A 129 16.89 17.39 -6.74
N GLU A 130 17.68 17.69 -7.76
CA GLU A 130 18.94 17.00 -8.05
C GLU A 130 20.15 17.62 -7.36
N HIS A 131 20.25 18.95 -7.37
CA HIS A 131 21.49 19.64 -7.00
C HIS A 131 21.42 20.28 -5.61
N SER A 132 20.23 20.49 -5.05
CA SER A 132 20.07 21.08 -3.72
C SER A 132 20.71 20.21 -2.63
N ALA A 133 21.52 20.84 -1.77
CA ALA A 133 22.12 20.19 -0.61
C ALA A 133 21.05 19.63 0.36
N LEU A 134 19.89 20.28 0.44
CA LEU A 134 18.77 19.81 1.27
C LEU A 134 18.20 18.50 0.72
N MET A 135 17.92 18.44 -0.57
CA MET A 135 17.34 17.25 -1.19
C MET A 135 18.33 16.09 -1.18
N LYS A 136 19.62 16.33 -1.39
CA LYS A 136 20.67 15.30 -1.20
C LYS A 136 20.66 14.69 0.20
N LYS A 137 20.47 15.50 1.25
CA LYS A 137 20.31 15.00 2.64
C LYS A 137 19.04 14.19 2.82
N VAL A 138 17.92 14.63 2.23
CA VAL A 138 16.65 13.89 2.26
C VAL A 138 16.79 12.52 1.59
N TRP A 139 17.40 12.46 0.40
CA TRP A 139 17.62 11.21 -0.33
C TRP A 139 18.54 10.27 0.45
N ALA A 140 19.66 10.77 0.99
CA ALA A 140 20.56 9.98 1.81
C ALA A 140 19.89 9.45 3.09
N PHE A 141 19.06 10.28 3.74
CA PHE A 141 18.28 9.84 4.90
C PHE A 141 17.32 8.70 4.55
N LEU A 142 16.61 8.82 3.42
CA LEU A 142 15.70 7.77 2.94
C LEU A 142 16.45 6.49 2.55
N ASP A 143 17.62 6.60 1.96
CA ASP A 143 18.47 5.44 1.64
C ASP A 143 18.91 4.66 2.89
N THR A 144 19.01 5.30 4.07
CA THR A 144 19.25 4.59 5.34
C THR A 144 18.18 3.53 5.64
N PHE A 145 16.95 3.70 5.16
CA PHE A 145 15.91 2.68 5.34
C PHE A 145 16.17 1.43 4.50
N LYS A 146 16.97 1.52 3.42
CA LYS A 146 17.37 0.37 2.58
C LYS A 146 18.02 -0.73 3.42
N ASP A 147 18.94 -0.36 4.32
CA ASP A 147 19.68 -1.33 5.14
C ASP A 147 18.76 -2.11 6.09
N LYS A 148 17.64 -1.52 6.51
CA LYS A 148 16.60 -2.24 7.27
C LYS A 148 15.78 -3.18 6.40
N TYR A 149 15.39 -2.76 5.20
CA TYR A 149 14.60 -3.60 4.30
C TYR A 149 15.41 -4.77 3.73
N GLN A 150 16.69 -4.57 3.42
CA GLN A 150 17.58 -5.63 2.95
C GLN A 150 17.77 -6.71 4.03
N LYS A 151 18.02 -6.30 5.29
CA LYS A 151 18.08 -7.23 6.42
C LYS A 151 16.77 -7.98 6.64
N ALA A 152 15.62 -7.31 6.49
CA ALA A 152 14.33 -7.96 6.59
C ALA A 152 14.13 -8.99 5.46
N LEU A 153 14.52 -8.65 4.23
CA LEU A 153 14.42 -9.55 3.08
C LEU A 153 15.32 -10.78 3.26
N GLU A 154 16.58 -10.58 3.65
CA GLU A 154 17.53 -11.68 3.94
C GLU A 154 17.00 -12.58 5.05
N TYR A 155 16.46 -12.01 6.13
CA TYR A 155 15.81 -12.76 7.20
C TYR A 155 14.64 -13.62 6.68
N TYR A 156 13.73 -13.06 5.87
CA TYR A 156 12.60 -13.82 5.33
C TYR A 156 13.03 -14.90 4.33
N GLN A 157 14.07 -14.65 3.53
CA GLN A 157 14.65 -15.66 2.65
C GLN A 157 15.25 -16.82 3.44
N GLN A 158 15.96 -16.52 4.53
CA GLN A 158 16.50 -17.55 5.43
C GLN A 158 15.39 -18.36 6.10
N VAL A 159 14.35 -17.70 6.61
CA VAL A 159 13.17 -18.38 7.19
C VAL A 159 12.50 -19.30 6.17
N ASN A 160 12.33 -18.86 4.91
CA ASN A 160 11.75 -19.70 3.87
C ASN A 160 12.64 -20.93 3.57
N ALA A 161 13.96 -20.76 3.50
CA ALA A 161 14.88 -21.87 3.26
C ALA A 161 14.85 -22.91 4.40
N GLU A 162 14.76 -22.45 5.66
CA GLU A 162 14.57 -23.34 6.81
C GLU A 162 13.22 -24.06 6.75
N LEU A 163 12.15 -23.35 6.38
CA LEU A 163 10.82 -23.93 6.23
C LEU A 163 10.81 -25.03 5.17
N ASP A 164 11.43 -24.80 4.01
CA ASP A 164 11.59 -25.80 2.96
C ASP A 164 12.37 -27.03 3.45
N SER A 165 13.40 -26.82 4.29
CA SER A 165 14.15 -27.94 4.89
C SER A 165 13.28 -28.77 5.83
N TYR A 166 12.45 -28.14 6.67
CA TYR A 166 11.53 -28.85 7.56
C TYR A 166 10.42 -29.56 6.79
N LEU A 167 9.93 -28.98 5.69
CA LEU A 167 8.95 -29.63 4.82
C LEU A 167 9.52 -30.89 4.16
N LEU A 168 10.80 -30.85 3.75
CA LEU A 168 11.50 -32.03 3.25
C LEU A 168 11.67 -33.10 4.34
N GLU A 169 12.09 -32.72 5.54
CA GLU A 169 12.23 -33.64 6.67
C GLU A 169 10.88 -34.28 7.04
N LEU A 170 9.82 -33.50 7.17
CA LEU A 170 8.46 -33.99 7.42
C LEU A 170 7.98 -34.92 6.31
N SER A 171 8.22 -34.57 5.05
CA SER A 171 7.87 -35.42 3.92
C SER A 171 8.62 -36.76 3.98
N THR A 172 9.91 -36.76 4.31
CA THR A 172 10.66 -38.02 4.47
C THR A 172 10.15 -38.88 5.62
N LEU A 173 9.72 -38.26 6.74
CA LEU A 173 9.12 -38.98 7.86
C LEU A 173 7.75 -39.57 7.50
N GLU A 174 6.92 -38.81 6.78
CA GLU A 174 5.58 -39.27 6.37
C GLU A 174 5.66 -40.38 5.31
N PHE A 175 6.60 -40.31 4.37
CA PHE A 175 6.85 -41.38 3.39
C PHE A 175 7.59 -42.59 3.97
N ALA A 176 8.31 -42.45 5.09
CA ALA A 176 8.95 -43.58 5.78
C ALA A 176 7.96 -44.43 6.59
N ILE A 177 6.74 -43.93 6.85
CA ILE A 177 5.68 -44.68 7.54
C ILE A 177 4.79 -45.36 6.50
N GLU A 178 5.11 -46.61 6.17
CA GLU A 178 4.28 -47.43 5.29
C GLU A 178 2.96 -47.83 6.02
N SER A 179 1.90 -47.06 5.80
CA SER A 179 0.62 -47.19 6.52
C SER A 179 -0.04 -48.56 6.36
N SER A 180 0.13 -49.21 5.20
CA SER A 180 -0.33 -50.59 4.93
C SER A 180 0.38 -51.61 5.81
N GLU A 181 1.68 -51.44 6.00
CA GLU A 181 2.50 -52.32 6.82
C GLU A 181 2.12 -52.20 8.30
N LEU A 182 1.98 -50.98 8.81
CA LEU A 182 1.54 -50.72 10.18
C LEU A 182 0.13 -51.28 10.44
N SER A 183 -0.75 -51.19 9.44
CA SER A 183 -2.10 -51.76 9.50
C SER A 183 -2.06 -53.29 9.56
N SER A 184 -1.24 -53.93 8.72
CA SER A 184 -1.06 -55.39 8.73
C SER A 184 -0.46 -55.89 10.04
N PHE A 185 0.51 -55.18 10.60
CA PHE A 185 1.09 -55.48 11.91
C PHE A 185 0.05 -55.35 13.02
N THR A 186 -0.77 -54.28 12.99
CA THR A 186 -1.86 -54.08 13.97
C THR A 186 -2.91 -55.20 13.88
N GLN A 187 -3.26 -55.64 12.68
CA GLN A 187 -4.19 -56.76 12.48
C GLN A 187 -3.60 -58.08 13.01
N HIS A 188 -2.33 -58.37 12.73
CA HIS A 188 -1.65 -59.54 13.29
C HIS A 188 -1.57 -59.48 14.82
N LEU A 189 -1.22 -58.32 15.38
CA LEU A 189 -1.17 -58.12 16.83
C LEU A 189 -2.53 -58.31 17.51
N ASN A 190 -3.63 -58.00 16.83
CA ASN A 190 -4.99 -58.19 17.32
C ASN A 190 -5.51 -59.62 17.15
N ALA A 191 -4.99 -60.38 16.18
CA ALA A 191 -5.37 -61.76 15.95
C ALA A 191 -4.68 -62.76 16.91
N VAL A 192 -3.54 -62.38 17.47
CA VAL A 192 -2.79 -63.22 18.43
C VAL A 192 -3.46 -63.18 19.81
N ASN A 193 -3.90 -64.35 20.28
CA ASN A 193 -4.65 -64.51 21.54
C ASN A 193 -3.77 -64.89 22.76
N GLY A 194 -2.48 -65.16 22.57
CA GLY A 194 -1.54 -65.55 23.62
C GLY A 194 -0.51 -64.46 23.95
N GLU A 195 -0.28 -64.19 25.24
CA GLU A 195 0.69 -63.16 25.68
C GLU A 195 2.14 -63.46 25.24
N ILE A 196 2.52 -64.74 25.24
CA ILE A 196 3.87 -65.17 24.84
C ILE A 196 4.09 -64.94 23.35
N GLU A 197 3.12 -65.32 22.52
CA GLU A 197 3.18 -65.16 21.07
C GLU A 197 3.14 -63.68 20.67
N ARG A 198 2.35 -62.86 21.38
CA ARG A 198 2.35 -61.41 21.20
C ARG A 198 3.69 -60.79 21.57
N GLY A 199 4.32 -61.26 22.65
CA GLY A 199 5.65 -60.82 23.07
C GLY A 199 6.75 -61.15 22.06
N LEU A 200 6.66 -62.32 21.41
CA LEU A 200 7.57 -62.70 20.32
C LEU A 200 7.37 -61.83 19.08
N LEU A 201 6.11 -61.64 18.65
CA LEU A 201 5.78 -60.76 17.52
C LEU A 201 6.28 -59.32 17.73
N LEU A 202 6.11 -58.78 18.94
CA LEU A 202 6.61 -57.45 19.30
C LEU A 202 8.13 -57.38 19.28
N ARG A 203 8.81 -58.42 19.78
CA ARG A 203 10.28 -58.48 19.77
C ARG A 203 10.82 -58.51 18.35
N ASP A 204 10.23 -59.33 17.49
CA ASP A 204 10.66 -59.46 16.09
C ASP A 204 10.45 -58.14 15.33
N GLU A 205 9.37 -57.41 15.58
CA GLU A 205 9.15 -56.10 14.95
C GLU A 205 10.09 -55.01 15.50
N VAL A 206 10.43 -55.06 16.78
CA VAL A 206 11.45 -54.19 17.40
C VAL A 206 12.83 -54.41 16.77
N GLU A 207 13.22 -55.67 16.58
CA GLU A 207 14.48 -56.02 15.91
C GLU A 207 14.46 -55.59 14.44
N ARG A 208 13.36 -55.85 13.73
CA ARG A 208 13.19 -55.49 12.32
C ARG A 208 13.27 -53.98 12.06
N ARG A 209 12.63 -53.18 12.91
CA ARG A 209 12.66 -51.70 12.82
C ARG A 209 13.85 -51.08 13.54
N ASN A 210 14.73 -51.90 14.13
CA ASN A 210 15.91 -51.47 14.88
C ASN A 210 15.56 -50.44 15.98
N ILE A 211 14.45 -50.68 16.70
CA ILE A 211 13.97 -49.79 17.76
C ILE A 211 14.83 -50.02 19.01
N ALA A 212 15.49 -48.98 19.49
CA ALA A 212 16.27 -49.05 20.72
C ALA A 212 15.35 -49.15 21.94
N LEU A 213 15.28 -50.34 22.55
CA LEU A 213 14.53 -50.55 23.78
C LEU A 213 15.32 -50.06 25.00
N PRO A 214 14.66 -49.38 25.97
CA PRO A 214 15.30 -48.95 27.21
C PRO A 214 15.49 -50.10 28.23
N PHE A 215 15.12 -51.33 27.86
CA PHE A 215 15.26 -52.55 28.64
C PHE A 215 15.62 -53.73 27.72
N GLU A 216 16.14 -54.80 28.32
CA GLU A 216 16.48 -56.02 27.58
C GLU A 216 15.25 -56.92 27.42
N ALA A 217 14.87 -57.21 26.16
CA ALA A 217 13.74 -58.07 25.84
C ALA A 217 13.96 -59.50 26.37
N GLY A 218 12.95 -60.08 27.04
CA GLY A 218 13.05 -61.40 27.68
C GLY A 218 13.72 -61.43 29.05
N ASN A 219 14.35 -60.33 29.49
CA ASN A 219 14.95 -60.21 30.82
C ASN A 219 13.98 -59.48 31.79
N THR A 220 13.19 -60.26 32.52
CA THR A 220 12.19 -59.73 33.48
C THR A 220 12.78 -58.85 34.57
N ARG A 221 14.07 -59.02 34.92
CA ARG A 221 14.75 -58.16 35.90
C ARG A 221 15.10 -56.79 35.29
N SER A 222 15.55 -56.78 34.03
CA SER A 222 15.83 -55.54 33.28
C SER A 222 14.55 -54.72 33.07
N VAL A 223 13.47 -55.38 32.64
CA VAL A 223 12.14 -54.77 32.47
C VAL A 223 11.63 -54.16 33.78
N ARG A 224 11.70 -54.92 34.89
CA ARG A 224 11.22 -54.42 36.20
C ARG A 224 12.05 -53.25 36.71
N ASN A 225 13.37 -53.27 36.49
CA ASN A 225 14.25 -52.17 36.88
C ASN A 225 13.94 -50.90 36.07
N TRP A 226 13.68 -51.03 34.76
CA TRP A 226 13.23 -49.91 33.94
C TRP A 226 11.85 -49.40 34.37
N LEU A 227 10.86 -50.28 34.57
CA LEU A 227 9.52 -49.89 35.04
C LEU A 227 9.53 -49.22 36.42
N SER A 228 10.49 -49.56 37.28
CA SER A 228 10.63 -48.90 38.59
C SER A 228 11.25 -47.50 38.53
N LYS A 229 11.79 -47.10 37.37
CA LYS A 229 12.38 -45.79 37.10
C LYS A 229 11.48 -44.85 36.30
N LEU A 230 10.36 -45.38 35.78
CA LEU A 230 9.25 -44.62 35.21
C LEU A 230 8.36 -44.08 36.34
#